data_AF-A0A7J3FKM0-F1
#
_entry.id   AF-A0A7J3FKM0-F1
#
_cell.length_a   1.000
_cell.length_b   1.000
_cell.length_c   1.000
_cell.angle_alpha   90.00
_cell.angle_beta   90.00
_cell.angle_gamma   90.00
#
_symmetry.space_group_name_H-M   'P 1'
#
loop_
_entity.id
_entity.type
_entity.pdbx_description
1 polymer ?
#
loop_
_entity_poly.entity_id
_entity_poly.type
_entity_poly.pdbx_seq_one_letter_code
_entity_poly.pdbx_strand_id
1 'polypeptide(L)'
;MEVPPLEEEVYGKYDVACLGLIVSRASQRLLVRSKYTPRFLRNMALTRLPIFKRPMDPTPEYPLILISGCRAPFYVHSKYREIESFRRLMPHPVININPADAEKRRIGEGDDVIIVSPWGKIRVKHIYRLQFSPELLMCYTDGLKQMLMS
;
A
#
# COMPACT_ATOMS: atom_id res chain seq x y z
N MET A 1 -8.96 -27.74 -43.01
CA MET A 1 -8.17 -26.91 -42.09
C MET A 1 -7.92 -27.80 -40.88
N GLU A 2 -6.83 -28.55 -40.93
CA GLU A 2 -6.54 -29.55 -39.90
C GLU A 2 -6.08 -28.84 -38.62
N VAL A 3 -6.81 -29.07 -37.54
CA VAL A 3 -6.46 -28.55 -36.21
C VAL A 3 -5.30 -29.41 -35.70
N PRO A 4 -4.14 -28.83 -35.36
CA PRO A 4 -3.03 -29.61 -34.82
C PRO A 4 -3.44 -30.25 -33.48
N PRO A 5 -2.92 -31.45 -33.15
CA PRO A 5 -3.27 -32.13 -31.92
C PRO A 5 -2.83 -31.31 -30.71
N LEU A 6 -3.67 -31.28 -29.68
CA LEU A 6 -3.39 -30.64 -28.39
C LEU A 6 -2.23 -31.39 -27.71
N GLU A 7 -1.02 -30.84 -27.78
CA GLU A 7 0.08 -31.28 -26.93
C GLU A 7 -0.30 -30.99 -25.46
N GLU A 8 0.03 -31.89 -24.54
CA GLU A 8 -0.14 -31.65 -23.11
C GLU A 8 0.74 -30.47 -22.69
N GLU A 9 0.19 -29.26 -22.70
CA GLU A 9 0.82 -28.09 -22.10
C GLU A 9 0.94 -28.35 -20.59
N VAL A 10 2.12 -28.76 -20.15
CA VAL A 10 2.47 -28.84 -18.74
C VAL A 10 2.39 -27.42 -18.17
N TYR A 11 1.29 -27.11 -17.48
CA TYR A 11 1.09 -25.83 -16.81
C TYR A 11 2.05 -25.72 -15.63
N GLY A 12 3.27 -25.24 -15.89
CA GLY A 12 4.23 -24.87 -14.87
C GLY A 12 3.77 -23.58 -14.19
N LYS A 13 3.52 -23.62 -12.88
CA LYS A 13 3.28 -22.41 -12.10
C LYS A 13 4.49 -21.48 -12.26
N TYR A 14 4.28 -20.26 -12.77
CA TYR A 14 5.33 -19.28 -12.96
C TYR A 14 5.86 -18.74 -11.63
N ASP A 15 6.76 -19.49 -10.99
CA ASP A 15 7.60 -18.95 -9.94
C ASP A 15 8.77 -18.23 -10.63
N VAL A 16 8.82 -16.90 -10.44
CA VAL A 16 9.88 -16.02 -11.00
C VAL A 16 11.31 -16.46 -10.63
N ALA A 17 11.47 -17.30 -9.61
CA ALA A 17 12.74 -17.91 -9.24
C ALA A 17 13.14 -19.10 -10.15
N CYS A 18 12.17 -19.84 -10.70
CA CYS A 18 12.42 -21.05 -11.49
C CYS A 18 12.79 -20.76 -12.95
N LEU A 19 12.32 -19.64 -13.51
CA LEU A 19 12.67 -19.22 -14.88
C LEU A 19 14.18 -18.99 -15.08
N GLY A 20 14.93 -18.66 -14.02
CA GLY A 20 16.38 -18.53 -14.08
C GLY A 20 17.16 -19.86 -14.15
N LEU A 21 16.52 -20.99 -13.83
CA LEU A 21 17.16 -22.32 -13.78
C LEU A 21 17.05 -23.10 -15.09
N ILE A 22 16.02 -22.84 -15.90
CA ILE A 22 15.71 -23.66 -17.08
C ILE A 22 16.61 -23.30 -18.28
N VAL A 23 17.22 -22.11 -18.31
CA VAL A 23 18.05 -21.64 -19.44
C VAL A 23 19.54 -22.07 -19.35
N SER A 24 20.00 -22.70 -18.25
CA SER A 24 21.42 -23.06 -18.10
C SER A 24 21.70 -24.56 -18.29
N ARG A 25 21.66 -25.05 -19.55
CA ARG A 25 22.25 -26.36 -19.90
C ARG A 25 23.67 -26.29 -20.47
N ALA A 26 24.38 -25.15 -20.37
CA ALA A 26 25.71 -25.00 -20.98
C ALA A 26 26.86 -24.53 -20.05
N SER A 27 26.70 -24.45 -18.73
CA SER A 27 27.86 -24.16 -17.86
C SER A 27 27.69 -24.71 -16.45
N GLN A 28 28.34 -25.83 -16.16
CA GLN A 28 28.42 -26.44 -14.83
C GLN A 28 29.36 -25.65 -13.90
N ARG A 29 28.93 -24.44 -13.50
CA ARG A 29 29.46 -23.76 -12.31
C ARG A 29 28.40 -22.81 -11.73
N LEU A 30 27.46 -23.39 -11.00
CA LEU A 30 26.44 -22.68 -10.25
C LEU A 30 27.06 -22.03 -9.00
N LEU A 31 27.69 -20.87 -9.17
CA LEU A 31 27.82 -19.90 -8.09
C LEU A 31 26.57 -19.03 -8.13
N VAL A 32 25.57 -19.33 -7.29
CA VAL A 32 24.47 -18.41 -7.00
C VAL A 32 25.05 -17.24 -6.20
N ARG A 33 25.68 -16.29 -6.90
CA ARG A 33 26.04 -15.01 -6.32
C ARG A 33 24.87 -14.07 -6.57
N SER A 34 24.12 -13.76 -5.51
CA SER A 34 23.22 -12.61 -5.47
C SER A 34 24.05 -11.33 -5.66
N LYS A 35 24.39 -10.99 -6.90
CA LYS A 35 25.11 -9.75 -7.23
C LYS A 35 24.08 -8.62 -7.27
N TYR A 36 23.59 -8.21 -6.11
CA TYR A 36 22.75 -7.02 -5.95
C TYR A 36 23.61 -5.75 -6.03
N THR A 37 24.24 -5.50 -7.18
CA THR A 37 24.74 -4.15 -7.50
C THR A 37 24.38 -3.81 -8.94
N PRO A 38 23.25 -3.13 -9.19
CA PRO A 38 22.94 -2.59 -10.49
C PRO A 38 24.08 -1.69 -10.95
N ARG A 39 24.57 -1.91 -12.17
CA ARG A 39 25.68 -1.15 -12.76
C ARG A 39 25.36 0.35 -12.86
N PHE A 40 24.08 0.69 -12.98
CA PHE A 40 23.53 2.05 -12.99
C PHE A 40 23.72 2.82 -11.66
N LEU A 41 23.71 2.14 -10.50
CA LEU A 41 23.96 2.78 -9.19
C LEU A 41 25.42 3.23 -9.00
N ARG A 42 26.31 3.03 -9.97
CA ARG A 42 27.69 3.55 -9.91
C ARG A 42 27.75 5.05 -10.21
N ASN A 43 26.82 5.55 -11.03
CA ASN A 43 26.87 6.92 -11.54
C ASN A 43 26.00 7.87 -10.71
N MET A 44 24.98 7.35 -10.02
CA MET A 44 24.29 8.06 -8.95
C MET A 44 25.04 7.73 -7.66
N ALA A 45 25.37 8.70 -6.81
CA ALA A 45 26.09 8.51 -5.55
C ALA A 45 25.27 7.76 -4.47
N LEU A 46 24.54 6.72 -4.87
CA LEU A 46 23.68 5.89 -4.05
C LEU A 46 24.46 4.69 -3.54
N THR A 47 24.30 4.38 -2.26
CA THR A 47 25.02 3.28 -1.62
C THR A 47 24.60 1.93 -2.18
N ARG A 48 25.56 1.00 -2.25
CA ARG A 48 25.40 -0.35 -2.86
C ARG A 48 24.54 -1.32 -2.04
N LEU A 49 24.31 -1.00 -0.77
CA LEU A 49 23.53 -1.83 0.15
C LEU A 49 22.28 -1.07 0.59
N PRO A 50 21.17 -1.77 0.86
CA PRO A 50 19.98 -1.14 1.41
C PRO A 50 20.34 -0.54 2.78
N ILE A 51 20.38 0.78 2.84
CA ILE A 51 20.49 1.51 4.10
C ILE A 51 19.07 1.81 4.57
N PHE A 52 18.76 1.44 5.82
CA PHE A 52 17.52 1.88 6.44
C PHE A 52 17.58 3.39 6.68
N LYS A 53 16.71 4.12 5.99
CA LYS A 53 16.49 5.55 6.22
C LYS A 53 15.17 5.71 6.97
N ARG A 54 15.22 6.31 8.15
CA ARG A 54 14.00 6.60 8.93
C ARG A 54 13.07 7.53 8.15
N PRO A 55 11.74 7.35 8.29
CA PRO A 55 10.78 8.32 7.79
C PRO A 55 10.92 9.65 8.54
N MET A 56 10.26 10.68 8.03
CA MET A 56 10.23 12.00 8.66
C MET A 56 9.48 11.92 10.01
N ASP A 57 10.03 12.58 11.03
CA ASP A 57 9.40 12.66 12.35
C ASP A 57 8.18 13.60 12.32
N PRO A 58 7.13 13.33 13.13
CA PRO A 58 5.98 14.21 13.25
C PRO A 58 6.37 15.56 13.89
N THR A 59 5.68 16.63 13.50
CA THR A 59 5.89 17.97 14.07
C THR A 59 4.81 18.29 15.12
N PRO A 60 5.00 19.30 16.00
CA PRO A 60 3.98 19.71 16.96
C PRO A 60 2.65 20.12 16.32
N GLU A 61 2.70 20.67 15.10
CA GLU A 61 1.52 21.03 14.30
C GLU A 61 0.78 19.80 13.75
N TYR A 62 1.52 18.75 13.37
CA TYR A 62 1.00 17.51 12.82
C TYR A 62 1.51 16.31 13.65
N PRO A 63 0.95 16.08 14.85
CA PRO A 63 1.48 15.08 15.79
C PRO A 63 1.13 13.64 15.42
N LEU A 64 0.31 13.43 14.38
CA LEU A 64 -0.14 12.11 13.96
C LEU A 64 0.55 11.68 12.66
N ILE A 65 1.00 10.44 12.61
CA ILE A 65 1.58 9.83 11.42
C ILE A 65 0.44 9.24 10.58
N LEU A 66 0.27 9.77 9.36
CA LEU A 66 -0.71 9.26 8.41
C LEU A 66 -0.19 8.02 7.68
N ILE A 67 -0.92 6.91 7.80
CA ILE A 67 -0.65 5.67 7.04
C ILE A 67 -1.70 5.52 5.95
N SER A 68 -1.25 5.60 4.69
CA SER A 68 -2.03 5.43 3.47
C SER A 68 -1.85 4.03 2.87
N GLY A 69 -2.34 3.01 3.59
CA GLY A 69 -2.16 1.61 3.16
C GLY A 69 -3.37 0.72 3.42
N CYS A 70 -4.38 1.21 4.14
CA CYS A 70 -5.56 0.40 4.42
C CYS A 70 -6.38 0.27 3.14
N ARG A 71 -6.72 -0.96 2.80
CA ARG A 71 -7.60 -1.27 1.67
C ARG A 71 -8.91 -1.77 2.21
N ALA A 72 -9.99 -1.15 1.78
CA ALA A 72 -11.31 -1.70 1.99
C ALA A 72 -11.42 -2.96 1.10
N PRO A 73 -11.91 -4.10 1.63
CA PRO A 73 -11.93 -5.35 0.89
C PRO A 73 -12.79 -5.29 -0.39
N PHE A 74 -13.76 -4.38 -0.44
CA PHE A 74 -14.70 -4.22 -1.56
C PHE A 74 -14.21 -3.27 -2.65
N TYR A 75 -13.14 -2.50 -2.39
CA TYR A 75 -12.66 -1.49 -3.33
C TYR A 75 -11.25 -1.80 -3.80
N VAL A 76 -11.04 -1.65 -5.10
CA VAL A 76 -9.71 -1.71 -5.71
C VAL A 76 -9.31 -0.28 -6.06
N HIS A 77 -8.52 0.33 -5.19
CA HIS A 77 -8.16 1.75 -5.28
C HIS A 77 -9.41 2.63 -5.36
N SER A 78 -9.55 3.43 -6.43
CA SER A 78 -10.69 4.31 -6.67
C SER A 78 -11.78 3.71 -7.57
N LYS A 79 -11.65 2.44 -7.97
CA LYS A 79 -12.65 1.76 -8.81
C LYS A 79 -13.84 1.26 -8.00
N TYR A 80 -14.97 1.03 -8.66
CA TYR A 80 -16.18 0.40 -8.11
C TYR A 80 -16.99 1.26 -7.13
N ARG A 81 -16.78 2.58 -7.12
CA ARG A 81 -17.51 3.56 -6.28
C ARG A 81 -18.88 3.94 -6.83
N GLU A 82 -19.03 3.74 -8.13
CA GLU A 82 -20.25 3.88 -8.90
C GLU A 82 -21.25 2.73 -8.66
N ILE A 83 -20.75 1.57 -8.23
CA ILE A 83 -21.59 0.40 -7.97
C ILE A 83 -22.32 0.60 -6.64
N GLU A 84 -23.64 0.72 -6.70
CA GLU A 84 -24.48 1.04 -5.54
C GLU A 84 -24.39 -0.01 -4.42
N SER A 85 -24.27 -1.30 -4.75
CA SER A 85 -24.09 -2.36 -3.75
C SER A 85 -22.83 -2.18 -2.90
N PHE A 86 -21.70 -1.81 -3.52
CA PHE A 86 -20.46 -1.53 -2.79
C PHE A 86 -20.51 -0.18 -2.08
N ARG A 87 -21.14 0.82 -2.69
CA ARG A 87 -21.34 2.14 -2.07
C ARG A 87 -22.15 2.05 -0.78
N ARG A 88 -23.17 1.19 -0.72
CA ARG A 88 -23.96 0.95 0.50
C ARG A 88 -23.14 0.38 1.66
N LEU A 89 -22.09 -0.40 1.39
CA LEU A 89 -21.21 -0.94 2.43
C LEU A 89 -20.29 0.12 3.06
N MET A 90 -19.89 1.13 2.29
CA MET A 90 -19.02 2.21 2.76
C MET A 90 -19.32 3.50 1.96
N PRO A 91 -20.34 4.26 2.39
CA PRO A 91 -20.84 5.42 1.65
C PRO A 91 -19.90 6.64 1.76
N HIS A 92 -19.20 6.76 2.87
CA HIS A 92 -18.27 7.86 3.15
C HIS A 92 -16.83 7.33 3.26
N PRO A 93 -15.82 8.16 2.97
CA PRO A 93 -14.45 7.84 3.33
C PRO A 93 -14.35 7.77 4.85
N VAL A 94 -13.69 6.73 5.35
CA VAL A 94 -13.59 6.46 6.78
C VAL A 94 -12.14 6.53 7.24
N ILE A 95 -11.94 6.84 8.51
CA ILE A 95 -10.62 6.90 9.13
C ILE A 95 -10.60 6.09 10.42
N ASN A 96 -9.54 5.32 10.60
CA ASN A 96 -9.30 4.62 11.84
C ASN A 96 -8.25 5.36 12.69
N ILE A 97 -8.57 5.53 13.97
CA ILE A 97 -7.64 6.05 14.98
C ILE A 97 -7.67 5.14 16.21
N ASN A 98 -6.59 5.15 16.98
CA ASN A 98 -6.58 4.50 18.28
C ASN A 98 -7.56 5.21 19.24
N PRO A 99 -8.38 4.48 20.02
CA PRO A 99 -9.33 5.10 20.96
C PRO A 99 -8.70 6.08 21.95
N ALA A 100 -7.49 5.81 22.45
CA ALA A 100 -6.80 6.73 23.36
C ALA A 100 -6.50 8.09 22.71
N ASP A 101 -6.22 8.11 21.41
CA ASP A 101 -5.97 9.33 20.65
C ASP A 101 -7.25 10.08 20.27
N ALA A 102 -8.33 9.34 20.03
CA ALA A 102 -9.64 9.91 19.82
C ALA A 102 -10.22 10.53 21.09
N GLU A 103 -10.09 9.86 22.24
CA GLU A 103 -10.55 10.38 23.53
C GLU A 103 -9.84 11.70 23.89
N LYS A 104 -8.51 11.74 23.71
CA LYS A 104 -7.72 12.99 23.87
C LYS A 104 -8.23 14.13 22.98
N ARG A 105 -8.78 13.80 21.81
CA ARG A 105 -9.30 14.75 20.81
C ARG A 105 -10.82 14.91 20.87
N ARG A 106 -11.50 14.22 21.80
CA ARG A 106 -12.96 14.20 21.99
C ARG A 106 -13.72 13.83 20.71
N ILE A 107 -13.20 12.88 19.94
CA ILE A 107 -13.81 12.39 18.71
C ILE A 107 -14.56 11.09 19.05
N GLY A 108 -15.85 11.04 18.73
CA GLY A 108 -16.77 9.91 18.85
C GLY A 108 -16.79 9.00 17.61
N GLU A 109 -17.32 7.78 17.74
CA GLU A 109 -17.55 6.90 16.57
C GLU A 109 -18.60 7.52 15.64
N GLY A 110 -18.32 7.55 14.34
CA GLY A 110 -19.24 8.11 13.35
C GLY A 110 -19.20 9.64 13.22
N ASP A 111 -18.35 10.32 13.99
CA ASP A 111 -18.19 11.77 13.89
C ASP A 111 -17.54 12.18 12.57
N ASP A 112 -17.90 13.37 12.09
CA ASP A 112 -17.24 14.00 10.96
C ASP A 112 -15.94 14.67 11.43
N VAL A 113 -14.82 14.20 10.90
CA VAL A 113 -13.48 14.70 11.24
C VAL A 113 -12.84 15.31 10.00
N ILE A 114 -12.09 16.39 10.21
CA ILE A 114 -11.27 16.99 9.16
C ILE A 114 -9.81 16.62 9.43
N ILE A 115 -9.19 15.90 8.50
CA ILE A 115 -7.75 15.68 8.50
C ILE A 115 -7.10 16.83 7.76
N VAL A 116 -6.07 17.42 8.35
CA VAL A 116 -5.26 18.46 7.71
C VAL A 116 -3.81 17.96 7.63
N SER A 117 -3.19 18.14 6.48
CA SER A 117 -1.76 17.97 6.27
C SER A 117 -1.18 19.23 5.62
N PRO A 118 0.15 19.37 5.55
CA PRO A 118 0.77 20.51 4.85
C PRO A 118 0.34 20.66 3.38
N TRP A 119 -0.18 19.59 2.77
CA TRP A 119 -0.56 19.57 1.36
C TRP A 119 -2.06 19.74 1.11
N GLY A 120 -2.91 19.66 2.14
CA GLY A 120 -4.35 19.77 1.94
C GLY A 120 -5.19 19.32 3.13
N LYS A 121 -6.50 19.25 2.93
CA LYS A 121 -7.47 18.84 3.96
C LYS A 121 -8.53 17.93 3.37
N ILE A 122 -9.07 17.03 4.19
CA ILE A 122 -10.15 16.12 3.78
C ILE A 122 -11.13 15.90 4.93
N ARG A 123 -12.42 15.82 4.60
CA ARG A 123 -13.48 15.44 5.54
C ARG A 123 -13.76 13.95 5.44
N VAL A 124 -13.76 13.27 6.58
CA VAL A 124 -13.92 11.82 6.69
C VAL A 124 -14.77 11.47 7.90
N LYS A 125 -15.36 10.27 7.88
CA LYS A 125 -16.08 9.71 9.02
C LYS A 125 -15.15 8.92 9.93
N HIS A 126 -15.20 9.16 11.23
CA HIS A 126 -14.39 8.42 12.19
C HIS A 126 -14.95 7.03 12.49
N ILE A 127 -14.07 6.03 12.55
CA ILE A 127 -14.34 4.70 13.06
C ILE A 127 -13.25 4.32 14.07
N TYR A 128 -13.65 3.83 15.24
CA TYR A 128 -12.69 3.35 16.23
C TYR A 128 -12.08 2.02 15.82
N ARG A 129 -10.76 1.85 16.05
CA ARG A 129 -10.14 0.53 15.96
C ARG A 129 -8.97 0.39 16.93
N LEU A 130 -9.09 -0.55 17.87
CA LEU A 130 -8.08 -0.87 18.90
C LEU A 130 -6.77 -1.46 18.37
N GLN A 131 -6.73 -1.91 17.11
CA GLN A 131 -5.58 -2.64 16.55
C GLN A 131 -4.39 -1.75 16.18
N PHE A 132 -4.54 -0.43 16.21
CA PHE A 132 -3.47 0.50 15.82
C PHE A 132 -2.68 0.97 17.03
N SER A 133 -1.38 1.14 16.85
CA SER A 133 -0.56 1.85 17.84
C SER A 133 -1.07 3.28 18.03
N PRO A 134 -0.93 3.85 19.24
CA PRO A 134 -1.11 5.28 19.44
C PRO A 134 -0.27 6.10 18.46
N GLU A 135 -0.69 7.32 18.14
CA GLU A 135 -0.06 8.28 17.21
C GLU A 135 -0.19 7.92 15.71
N LEU A 136 -0.70 6.74 15.39
CA LEU A 136 -0.98 6.34 14.02
C LEU A 136 -2.41 6.68 13.61
N LEU A 137 -2.51 7.34 12.46
CA LEU A 137 -3.76 7.66 11.81
C LEU A 137 -3.86 6.85 10.52
N MET A 138 -4.81 5.93 10.44
CA MET A 138 -4.95 5.09 9.26
C MET A 138 -6.11 5.56 8.39
N CYS A 139 -5.79 5.98 7.17
CA CYS A 139 -6.78 6.39 6.18
C CYS A 139 -6.85 5.35 5.06
N TYR A 140 -8.08 5.04 4.63
CA TYR A 140 -8.28 4.21 3.47
C TYR A 140 -7.84 4.95 2.20
N THR A 141 -7.08 4.27 1.34
CA THR A 141 -6.43 4.91 0.17
C THR A 141 -7.42 5.57 -0.80
N ASP A 142 -8.64 5.08 -0.84
CA ASP A 142 -9.79 5.64 -1.54
C ASP A 142 -10.24 7.01 -1.01
N GLY A 143 -10.09 7.27 0.28
CA GLY A 143 -10.35 8.59 0.86
C GLY A 143 -9.37 9.64 0.35
N LEU A 144 -8.08 9.31 0.24
CA LEU A 144 -7.03 10.28 -0.07
C LEU A 144 -7.15 10.93 -1.45
N LYS A 145 -7.78 10.29 -2.44
CA LYS A 145 -8.03 10.93 -3.74
C LYS A 145 -8.97 12.14 -3.61
N GLN A 146 -9.87 12.15 -2.62
CA GLN A 146 -10.72 13.30 -2.33
C GLN A 146 -9.93 14.47 -1.74
N MET A 147 -8.80 14.19 -1.05
CA MET A 147 -7.91 15.22 -0.49
C MET A 147 -7.18 16.04 -1.57
N LEU A 148 -6.92 15.43 -2.74
CA LEU A 148 -6.23 16.09 -3.85
C LEU A 148 -7.19 16.84 -4.80
N MET A 149 -8.51 16.72 -4.60
CA MET A 149 -9.54 17.27 -5.50
C MET A 149 -10.32 18.44 -4.87
N SER A 150 -9.89 18.96 -3.72
CA SER A 150 -10.50 20.07 -2.98
C SER A 150 -9.51 21.19 -2.70
#